data_AF-S8BU92-F1
#
_entry.id   AF-S8BU92-F1
#
_cell.length_a   1.000
_cell.length_b   1.000
_cell.length_c   1.000
_cell.angle_alpha   90.00
_cell.angle_beta   90.00
_cell.angle_gamma   90.00
#
_symmetry.space_group_name_H-M   'P 1'
#
loop_
_entity.id
_entity.type
_entity.pdbx_description
1 polymer ?
#
loop_
_entity_poly.entity_id
_entity_poly.type
_entity_poly.pdbx_seq_one_letter_code
_entity_poly.pdbx_strand_id
1 'polypeptide(L)'
;GLKREYVKDCDYVVIFDADFRPEPDFLTRSIPFLIHNPDIALVQARWRFVNSEECMLTRMQEMSLDYHFTVEQEVGSSTHAFFGFNGTGGIWRIAAINEAGGWKDRTTVEDMDLAVRAGLKGWKFLYLGDLQVKSELPSTFKAFRYQQHRWSCGPANLFRKMVIDIATNK
;
A
#
# COMPACT_ATOMS: atom_id res chain seq x y z
N GLY A 1 -16.22 -5.05 5.06
CA GLY A 1 -16.62 -4.11 4.00
C GLY A 1 -17.07 -4.84 2.75
N LEU A 2 -16.18 -5.60 2.11
CA LEU A 2 -16.36 -6.13 0.75
C LEU A 2 -17.41 -7.24 0.56
N LYS A 3 -18.08 -7.68 1.63
CA LYS A 3 -19.16 -8.69 1.56
C LYS A 3 -20.56 -8.06 1.45
N ARG A 4 -20.66 -6.73 1.41
CA ARG A 4 -21.93 -6.00 1.28
C ARG A 4 -22.40 -6.06 -0.17
N GLU A 5 -23.71 -6.05 -0.38
CA GLU A 5 -24.31 -6.26 -1.70
C GLU A 5 -23.93 -5.16 -2.71
N TYR A 6 -23.91 -3.90 -2.28
CA TYR A 6 -23.51 -2.76 -3.12
C TYR A 6 -22.07 -2.84 -3.67
N VAL A 7 -21.22 -3.69 -3.07
CA VAL A 7 -19.83 -3.87 -3.52
C VAL A 7 -19.80 -4.60 -4.86
N LYS A 8 -20.83 -5.37 -5.20
CA LYS A 8 -20.94 -6.04 -6.50
C LYS A 8 -21.04 -5.06 -7.68
N ASP A 9 -21.52 -3.85 -7.42
CA ASP A 9 -21.66 -2.78 -8.40
C ASP A 9 -20.42 -1.85 -8.43
N CYS A 10 -19.38 -2.18 -7.67
CA CYS A 10 -18.15 -1.38 -7.58
C CYS A 10 -17.00 -2.07 -8.32
N ASP A 11 -16.28 -1.34 -9.17
CA ASP A 11 -15.07 -1.84 -9.85
C ASP A 11 -13.80 -1.65 -9.03
N TYR A 12 -13.78 -0.61 -8.20
CA TYR A 12 -12.61 -0.16 -7.45
C TYR A 12 -12.93 0.03 -5.97
N VAL A 13 -11.93 -0.20 -5.12
CA VAL A 13 -11.98 0.10 -3.69
C VAL A 13 -10.79 0.95 -3.29
N VAL A 14 -11.06 2.04 -2.58
CA VAL A 14 -10.03 2.89 -1.98
C VAL A 14 -9.93 2.59 -0.48
N ILE A 15 -8.71 2.57 0.04
CA ILE A 15 -8.43 2.28 1.45
C ILE A 15 -7.69 3.46 2.07
N PHE A 16 -8.23 3.96 3.18
CA PHE A 16 -7.62 5.00 4.01
C PHE A 16 -7.73 4.62 5.47
N ASP A 17 -6.63 4.80 6.20
CA ASP A 17 -6.65 4.81 7.66
C ASP A 17 -7.30 6.09 8.18
N ALA A 18 -7.77 6.06 9.43
CA ALA A 18 -8.57 7.13 10.03
C ALA A 18 -7.81 8.46 10.18
N ASP A 19 -6.48 8.44 10.18
CA ASP A 19 -5.58 9.57 10.28
C ASP A 19 -5.18 10.15 8.91
N PHE A 20 -5.62 9.54 7.80
CA PHE A 20 -5.30 9.99 6.46
C PHE A 20 -6.32 10.99 5.94
N ARG A 21 -5.84 12.10 5.38
CA ARG A 21 -6.65 13.17 4.80
C ARG A 21 -6.34 13.30 3.30
N PRO A 22 -7.11 12.61 2.43
CA PRO A 22 -6.96 12.76 0.99
C PRO A 22 -7.51 14.12 0.52
N GLU A 23 -6.91 14.65 -0.55
CA GLU A 23 -7.43 15.84 -1.21
C GLU A 23 -8.73 15.51 -1.98
N PRO A 24 -9.65 16.48 -2.19
CA PRO A 24 -10.93 16.23 -2.86
C PRO A 24 -10.80 15.70 -4.29
N ASP A 25 -9.69 15.99 -4.96
CA ASP A 25 -9.37 15.56 -6.33
C ASP A 25 -8.70 14.17 -6.41
N PHE A 26 -8.51 13.50 -5.26
CA PHE A 26 -7.74 12.27 -5.16
C PHE A 26 -8.19 11.18 -6.14
N LEU A 27 -9.50 10.90 -6.19
CA LEU A 27 -10.06 9.88 -7.06
C LEU A 27 -10.00 10.30 -8.53
N THR A 28 -10.28 11.56 -8.83
CA THR A 28 -10.24 12.10 -10.21
C THR A 28 -8.84 12.00 -10.81
N ARG A 29 -7.80 12.13 -9.99
CA ARG A 29 -6.41 12.04 -10.44
C ARG A 29 -5.86 10.61 -10.52
N SER A 30 -6.43 9.66 -9.78
CA SER A 30 -5.91 8.29 -9.69
C SER A 30 -6.67 7.27 -10.54
N ILE A 31 -8.02 7.36 -10.58
CA ILE A 31 -8.87 6.42 -11.31
C ILE A 31 -8.55 6.34 -12.81
N PRO A 32 -8.20 7.43 -13.54
CA PRO A 32 -7.87 7.34 -14.96
C PRO A 32 -6.77 6.33 -15.27
N PHE A 33 -5.76 6.17 -14.39
CA PHE A 33 -4.69 5.19 -14.59
C PHE A 33 -5.21 3.75 -14.57
N LEU A 34 -6.19 3.45 -13.70
CA LEU A 34 -6.84 2.14 -13.63
C LEU A 34 -7.81 1.91 -14.80
N ILE A 35 -8.44 2.95 -15.33
CA ILE A 35 -9.33 2.83 -16.49
C ILE A 35 -8.51 2.60 -17.77
N HIS A 36 -7.43 3.36 -17.96
CA HIS A 36 -6.62 3.30 -19.17
C HIS A 36 -5.71 2.07 -19.24
N ASN A 37 -5.41 1.43 -18.10
CA ASN A 37 -4.60 0.22 -18.06
C ASN A 37 -5.29 -0.90 -17.27
N PRO A 38 -5.85 -1.91 -17.96
CA PRO A 38 -6.56 -3.01 -17.30
C PRO A 38 -5.62 -3.92 -16.50
N ASP A 39 -4.31 -3.93 -16.77
CA ASP A 39 -3.34 -4.78 -16.06
C ASP A 39 -2.99 -4.25 -14.67
N ILE A 40 -3.36 -3.01 -14.34
CA ILE A 40 -3.04 -2.41 -13.05
C ILE A 40 -4.07 -2.89 -12.00
N ALA A 41 -3.55 -3.52 -10.95
CA ALA A 41 -4.33 -3.92 -9.78
C ALA A 41 -4.39 -2.82 -8.71
N LEU A 42 -3.28 -2.10 -8.51
CA LEU A 42 -3.14 -1.12 -7.44
C LEU A 42 -2.53 0.17 -7.95
N VAL A 43 -3.15 1.29 -7.57
CA VAL A 43 -2.54 2.63 -7.62
C VAL A 43 -2.28 3.10 -6.20
N GLN A 44 -1.03 3.38 -5.86
CA GLN A 44 -0.61 3.90 -4.55
C GLN A 44 -0.23 5.37 -4.67
N ALA A 45 -0.76 6.19 -3.76
CA ALA A 45 -0.35 7.58 -3.61
C ALA A 45 0.80 7.73 -2.61
N ARG A 46 1.60 8.79 -2.77
CA ARG A 46 2.65 9.18 -1.84
C ARG A 46 2.07 9.65 -0.52
N TRP A 47 2.65 9.20 0.58
CA TRP A 47 2.31 9.73 1.90
C TRP A 47 3.07 11.03 2.14
N ARG A 48 2.35 12.06 2.57
CA ARG A 48 2.93 13.33 2.98
C ARG A 48 2.65 13.56 4.45
N PHE A 49 3.71 13.78 5.23
CA PHE A 49 3.59 13.96 6.66
C PHE A 49 3.44 15.43 7.00
N VAL A 50 2.37 15.77 7.73
CA VAL A 50 2.05 17.18 8.05
C VAL A 50 2.77 17.71 9.29
N ASN A 51 3.30 16.82 10.14
CA ASN A 51 3.98 17.17 11.39
C ASN A 51 5.49 16.84 11.37
N SER A 52 6.11 16.79 10.19
CA SER A 52 7.53 16.45 10.09
C SER A 52 8.45 17.42 10.85
N GLU A 53 8.07 18.69 10.98
CA GLU A 53 8.83 19.70 11.72
C GLU A 53 8.53 19.76 13.24
N GLU A 54 7.64 18.90 13.76
CA GLU A 54 7.23 18.96 15.17
C GLU A 54 8.39 18.61 16.13
N CYS A 55 9.28 17.70 15.73
CA CYS A 55 10.51 17.40 16.46
C CYS A 55 11.59 16.78 15.57
N MET A 56 12.83 16.67 16.07
CA MET A 56 13.93 16.02 15.34
C MET A 56 13.61 14.56 14.94
N LEU A 57 12.78 13.87 15.74
CA LEU A 57 12.38 12.49 15.47
C LEU A 57 11.43 12.39 14.27
N THR A 58 10.42 13.26 14.15
CA THR A 58 9.50 13.28 13.01
C THR A 58 10.21 13.68 11.71
N ARG A 59 11.23 14.54 11.81
CA ARG A 59 12.08 14.93 10.68
C ARG A 59 12.99 13.80 10.18
N MET A 60 13.54 13.00 11.10
CA MET A 60 14.28 11.78 10.74
C MET A 60 13.38 10.69 10.16
N GLN A 61 12.16 10.54 10.68
CA GLN A 61 11.17 9.60 10.16
C GLN A 61 10.75 9.97 8.73
N GLU A 62 10.48 11.26 8.49
CA GLU A 62 10.17 11.77 7.15
C GLU A 62 11.30 11.44 6.17
N MET A 63 12.56 11.77 6.47
CA MET A 63 13.68 11.44 5.57
C MET A 63 13.79 9.94 5.27
N SER A 64 13.62 9.08 6.28
CA SER A 64 13.70 7.63 6.09
C SER A 64 12.54 7.07 5.27
N LEU A 65 11.32 7.56 5.50
CA LEU A 65 10.14 7.13 4.76
C LEU A 65 10.16 7.68 3.34
N ASP A 66 10.61 8.92 3.17
CA ASP A 66 10.73 9.55 1.86
C ASP A 66 11.75 8.84 0.97
N TYR A 67 12.87 8.38 1.54
CA TYR A 67 13.82 7.52 0.86
C TYR A 67 13.20 6.18 0.45
N HIS A 68 12.46 5.51 1.35
CA HIS A 68 11.81 4.24 1.05
C HIS A 68 10.74 4.38 -0.06
N PHE A 69 9.91 5.41 0.01
CA PHE A 69 8.88 5.67 -1.01
C PHE A 69 9.47 6.08 -2.37
N THR A 70 10.43 7.00 -2.38
CA THR A 70 11.01 7.55 -3.61
C THR A 70 11.98 6.57 -4.28
N VAL A 71 12.71 5.76 -3.50
CA VAL A 71 13.74 4.88 -4.06
C VAL A 71 13.23 3.45 -4.20
N GLU A 72 12.52 2.87 -3.23
CA GLU A 72 12.11 1.47 -3.34
C GLU A 72 10.76 1.29 -4.05
N GLN A 73 9.76 2.13 -3.77
CA GLN A 73 8.44 1.97 -4.40
C GLN A 73 8.40 2.51 -5.82
N GLU A 74 9.01 3.67 -6.08
CA GLU A 74 9.07 4.25 -7.42
C GLU A 74 9.95 3.42 -8.36
N VAL A 75 11.11 2.95 -7.89
CA VAL A 75 11.96 2.03 -8.67
C VAL A 75 11.27 0.68 -8.83
N GLY A 76 10.67 0.10 -7.78
CA GLY A 76 9.94 -1.17 -7.87
C GLY A 76 8.76 -1.13 -8.85
N SER A 77 7.99 -0.04 -8.85
CA SER A 77 6.90 0.19 -9.80
C SER A 77 7.41 0.37 -11.24
N SER A 78 8.50 1.12 -11.44
CA SER A 78 9.04 1.37 -12.80
C SER A 78 9.86 0.21 -13.38
N THR A 79 10.55 -0.58 -12.55
CA THR A 79 11.44 -1.67 -13.01
C THR A 79 10.79 -3.05 -12.95
N HIS A 80 9.91 -3.29 -11.97
CA HIS A 80 9.31 -4.61 -11.75
C HIS A 80 7.78 -4.58 -11.76
N ALA A 81 7.16 -3.40 -11.95
CA ALA A 81 5.72 -3.19 -11.84
C ALA A 81 5.13 -3.74 -10.53
N PHE A 82 5.93 -3.78 -9.46
CA PHE A 82 5.58 -4.37 -8.17
C PHE A 82 6.20 -3.57 -7.03
N PHE A 83 5.40 -3.28 -6.01
CA PHE A 83 5.86 -2.82 -4.72
C PHE A 83 4.92 -3.32 -3.62
N GLY A 84 5.43 -3.36 -2.40
CA GLY A 84 4.64 -3.75 -1.24
C GLY A 84 3.56 -2.74 -0.91
N PHE A 85 2.30 -3.16 -0.87
CA PHE A 85 1.21 -2.29 -0.44
C PHE A 85 1.32 -2.03 1.07
N ASN A 86 1.38 -0.75 1.43
CA ASN A 86 1.57 -0.30 2.82
C ASN A 86 0.24 -0.12 3.60
N GLY A 87 -0.87 -0.63 3.08
CA GLY A 87 -2.15 -0.71 3.78
C GLY A 87 -3.09 0.50 3.62
N THR A 88 -2.60 1.68 3.24
CA THR A 88 -3.42 2.90 3.14
C THR A 88 -2.98 3.83 2.01
N GLY A 89 -3.89 4.68 1.53
CA GLY A 89 -3.65 5.62 0.43
C GLY A 89 -3.58 4.95 -0.94
N GLY A 90 -4.15 3.75 -1.07
CA GLY A 90 -4.15 2.96 -2.29
C GLY A 90 -5.56 2.66 -2.81
N ILE A 91 -5.67 2.60 -4.14
CA ILE A 91 -6.89 2.17 -4.84
C ILE A 91 -6.64 0.84 -5.51
N TRP A 92 -7.44 -0.14 -5.13
CA TRP A 92 -7.41 -1.48 -5.67
C TRP A 92 -8.53 -1.73 -6.66
N ARG A 93 -8.23 -2.49 -7.70
CA ARG A 93 -9.22 -3.14 -8.55
C ARG A 93 -9.83 -4.34 -7.81
N ILE A 94 -11.15 -4.38 -7.71
CA ILE A 94 -11.87 -5.46 -7.02
C ILE A 94 -11.66 -6.81 -7.72
N ALA A 95 -11.55 -6.83 -9.04
CA ALA A 95 -11.20 -8.04 -9.79
C ALA A 95 -9.85 -8.64 -9.36
N ALA A 96 -8.80 -7.82 -9.25
CA ALA A 96 -7.47 -8.26 -8.84
C ALA A 96 -7.47 -8.85 -7.41
N ILE A 97 -8.22 -8.23 -6.50
CA ILE A 97 -8.45 -8.75 -5.15
C ILE A 97 -9.08 -10.14 -5.20
N ASN A 98 -10.16 -10.29 -5.98
CA ASN A 98 -10.92 -11.53 -6.05
C ASN A 98 -10.07 -12.66 -6.66
N GLU A 99 -9.31 -12.37 -7.72
CA GLU A 99 -8.38 -13.32 -8.35
C GLU A 99 -7.23 -13.73 -7.45
N ALA A 100 -6.72 -12.80 -6.62
CA ALA A 100 -5.72 -13.11 -5.62
C ALA A 100 -6.28 -14.00 -4.49
N GLY A 101 -7.60 -14.12 -4.36
CA GLY A 101 -8.29 -14.89 -3.32
C GLY A 101 -8.67 -14.07 -2.07
N GLY A 102 -8.82 -12.74 -2.25
CA GLY A 102 -9.29 -11.81 -1.22
C GLY A 102 -8.26 -11.51 -0.12
N TRP A 103 -8.72 -10.79 0.91
CA TRP A 103 -7.96 -10.58 2.14
C TRP A 103 -7.95 -11.85 2.98
N LYS A 104 -6.76 -12.30 3.36
CA LYS A 104 -6.55 -13.47 4.21
C LYS A 104 -5.94 -13.00 5.53
N ASP A 105 -6.51 -13.45 6.64
CA ASP A 105 -6.07 -13.17 8.02
C ASP A 105 -4.87 -14.03 8.47
N ARG A 106 -4.19 -14.71 7.53
CA ARG A 106 -3.12 -15.66 7.84
C ARG A 106 -1.83 -15.02 8.37
N THR A 107 -1.65 -13.71 8.24
CA THR A 107 -0.48 -12.97 8.74
C THR A 107 -0.90 -11.60 9.28
N THR A 108 -0.05 -11.00 10.12
CA THR A 108 -0.20 -9.62 10.63
C THR A 108 0.09 -8.53 9.57
N VAL A 109 0.28 -8.94 8.31
CA VAL A 109 0.61 -8.07 7.17
C VAL A 109 -0.24 -8.50 5.97
N GLU A 110 -1.55 -8.54 6.18
CA GLU A 110 -2.55 -8.97 5.20
C GLU A 110 -2.47 -8.19 3.86
N ASP A 111 -2.08 -6.92 3.92
CA ASP A 111 -1.98 -6.02 2.77
C ASP A 111 -0.82 -6.39 1.84
N MET A 112 0.33 -6.72 2.42
CA MET A 112 1.51 -7.16 1.69
C MET A 112 1.32 -8.57 1.12
N ASP A 113 0.66 -9.46 1.88
CA ASP A 113 0.28 -10.79 1.39
C ASP A 113 -0.62 -10.71 0.15
N LEU A 114 -1.60 -9.80 0.17
CA LEU A 114 -2.46 -9.55 -0.99
C LEU A 114 -1.66 -8.98 -2.17
N ALA A 115 -0.77 -8.01 -1.93
CA ALA A 115 0.10 -7.46 -2.96
C ALA A 115 0.92 -8.54 -3.64
N VAL A 116 1.61 -9.39 -2.88
CA VAL A 116 2.42 -10.47 -3.46
C VAL A 116 1.56 -11.46 -4.24
N ARG A 117 0.41 -11.89 -3.71
CA ARG A 117 -0.48 -12.81 -4.45
C ARG A 117 -1.00 -12.21 -5.75
N ALA A 118 -1.36 -10.94 -5.77
CA ALA A 118 -1.78 -10.25 -6.98
C ALA A 118 -0.61 -10.11 -7.98
N GLY A 119 0.58 -9.73 -7.52
CA GLY A 119 1.78 -9.67 -8.36
C GLY A 119 2.15 -11.03 -8.96
N LEU A 120 2.05 -12.10 -8.18
CA LEU A 120 2.25 -13.48 -8.63
C LEU A 120 1.21 -13.96 -9.65
N LYS A 121 0.08 -13.26 -9.77
CA LYS A 121 -0.95 -13.48 -10.81
C LYS A 121 -0.73 -12.63 -12.05
N GLY A 122 0.38 -11.88 -12.12
CA GLY A 122 0.74 -11.02 -13.26
C GLY A 122 0.18 -9.61 -13.20
N TRP A 123 -0.49 -9.25 -12.10
CA TRP A 123 -1.01 -7.89 -11.92
C TRP A 123 0.10 -6.88 -11.67
N LYS A 124 -0.09 -5.66 -12.19
CA LYS A 124 0.87 -4.56 -12.09
C LYS A 124 0.46 -3.56 -11.01
N PHE A 125 1.46 -2.89 -10.46
CA PHE A 125 1.34 -1.92 -9.38
C PHE A 125 1.93 -0.59 -9.83
N LEU A 126 1.14 0.47 -9.70
CA LEU A 126 1.53 1.83 -10.08
C LEU A 126 1.67 2.71 -8.83
N TYR A 127 2.84 3.32 -8.68
CA TYR A 127 3.08 4.34 -7.67
C TYR A 127 2.98 5.73 -8.29
N LEU A 128 2.14 6.61 -7.72
CA LEU A 128 1.93 7.98 -8.18
C LEU A 128 2.55 8.95 -7.17
N GLY A 129 3.80 9.36 -7.42
CA GLY A 129 4.51 10.32 -6.56
C GLY A 129 3.86 11.71 -6.50
N ASP A 130 3.21 12.14 -7.59
CA ASP A 130 2.54 13.43 -7.69
C ASP A 130 1.20 13.48 -6.92
N LEU A 131 0.62 12.32 -6.61
CA LEU A 131 -0.60 12.21 -5.83
C LEU A 131 -0.22 12.02 -4.37
N GLN A 132 -0.56 13.01 -3.54
CA GLN A 132 -0.15 13.04 -2.14
C GLN A 132 -1.35 12.91 -1.21
N VAL A 133 -1.22 12.10 -0.16
CA VAL A 133 -2.21 11.97 0.91
C VAL A 133 -1.57 12.41 2.22
N LYS A 134 -2.21 13.34 2.92
CA LYS A 134 -1.70 13.86 4.19
C LYS A 134 -1.93 12.83 5.30
N SER A 135 -0.90 12.57 6.10
CA SER A 135 -0.96 11.71 7.29
C SER A 135 -0.17 12.34 8.44
N GLU A 136 -0.48 11.96 9.67
CA GLU A 136 0.19 12.41 10.88
C GLU A 136 1.21 11.34 11.35
N LEU A 137 2.47 11.73 11.55
CA LEU A 137 3.49 10.86 12.15
C LEU A 137 3.27 10.73 13.66
N PRO A 138 3.61 9.58 14.26
CA PRO A 138 3.57 9.43 15.71
C PRO A 138 4.53 10.42 16.39
N SER A 139 3.98 11.43 17.06
CA SER A 139 4.73 12.49 17.75
C SER A 139 5.42 12.04 19.04
N THR A 140 5.18 10.80 19.49
CA THR A 140 5.80 10.22 20.69
C THR A 140 6.72 9.04 20.36
N PHE A 141 7.88 8.99 21.03
CA PHE A 141 8.85 7.89 20.87
C PHE A 141 8.26 6.50 21.17
N LYS A 142 7.31 6.43 22.12
CA LYS A 142 6.62 5.18 22.46
C LYS A 142 5.74 4.68 21.31
N ALA A 143 4.99 5.57 20.66
CA ALA A 143 4.18 5.23 19.49
C ALA A 143 5.06 4.86 18.30
N PHE A 144 6.15 5.60 18.07
CA PHE A 144 7.14 5.28 17.04
C PHE A 144 7.76 3.89 17.23
N ARG A 145 8.20 3.56 18.45
CA ARG A 145 8.79 2.25 18.76
C ARG A 145 7.79 1.11 18.51
N TYR A 146 6.51 1.32 18.82
CA TYR A 146 5.47 0.32 18.58
C TYR A 146 5.20 0.13 17.08
N GLN A 147 5.19 1.22 16.31
CA GLN A 147 5.05 1.19 14.85
C GLN A 147 6.25 0.47 14.19
N GLN A 148 7.48 0.82 14.56
CA GLN A 148 8.70 0.18 14.07
C GLN A 148 8.81 -1.30 14.44
N HIS A 149 8.37 -1.68 15.64
CA HIS A 149 8.33 -3.08 16.04
C HIS A 149 7.38 -3.90 15.14
N ARG A 150 6.19 -3.36 14.84
CA ARG A 150 5.25 -4.01 13.90
C ARG A 150 5.84 -4.10 12.49
N TRP A 151 6.46 -3.03 12.00
CA TRP A 151 7.07 -2.98 10.67
C TRP A 151 8.34 -3.82 10.53
N SER A 152 9.04 -4.12 11.63
CA SER A 152 10.19 -5.03 11.61
C SER A 152 9.79 -6.51 11.72
N CYS A 153 8.81 -6.82 12.58
CA CYS A 153 8.40 -8.21 12.84
C CYS A 153 7.42 -8.78 11.79
N GLY A 154 6.64 -7.92 11.13
CA GLY A 154 5.65 -8.33 10.13
C GLY A 154 6.28 -8.93 8.86
N PRO A 155 7.13 -8.18 8.14
CA PRO A 155 7.71 -8.62 6.87
C PRO A 155 8.55 -9.89 6.99
N ALA A 156 9.28 -10.08 8.08
CA ALA A 156 10.09 -11.29 8.30
C ALA A 156 9.24 -12.57 8.41
N ASN A 157 8.08 -12.50 9.08
CA ASN A 157 7.15 -13.62 9.17
C ASN A 157 6.41 -13.88 7.86
N LEU A 158 6.10 -12.81 7.12
CA LEU A 158 5.47 -12.91 5.81
C LEU A 158 6.43 -13.55 4.79
N PHE A 159 7.69 -13.11 4.74
CA PHE A 159 8.70 -13.67 3.85
C PHE A 159 8.84 -15.18 4.05
N ARG A 160 8.93 -15.64 5.31
CA ARG A 160 9.00 -17.08 5.62
C ARG A 160 7.80 -17.89 5.10
N LYS A 161 6.60 -17.31 5.10
CA LYS A 161 5.38 -17.99 4.60
C LYS A 161 5.26 -17.91 3.08
N MET A 162 5.63 -16.78 2.48
CA MET A 162 5.55 -16.57 1.03
C MET A 162 6.65 -17.29 0.25
N VAL A 163 7.78 -17.63 0.85
CA VAL A 163 8.84 -18.40 0.17
C VAL A 163 8.30 -19.72 -0.41
N ILE A 164 7.37 -20.38 0.29
CA ILE A 164 6.74 -21.63 -0.21
C ILE A 164 5.82 -21.33 -1.40
N ASP A 165 5.01 -20.28 -1.31
CA ASP A 165 4.06 -19.90 -2.36
C ASP A 165 4.80 -19.40 -3.62
N ILE A 166 5.91 -18.69 -3.47
CA ILE A 166 6.79 -18.28 -4.58
C ILE A 166 7.47 -19.50 -5.20
N ALA A 167 7.96 -20.45 -4.39
CA ALA A 167 8.63 -21.64 -4.90
C ALA A 167 7.70 -22.63 -5.63
N THR A 168 6.40 -22.58 -5.32
CA THR A 168 5.37 -23.43 -5.94
C THR A 168 4.71 -22.79 -7.15
N ASN A 169 4.88 -21.48 -7.36
CA ASN A 169 4.39 -20.77 -8.54
C ASN A 169 5.44 -20.85 -9.65
N LYS A 170 5.38 -21.93 -10.44
CA LYS A 170 6.15 -22.12 -11.67
C LYS A 170 5.23 -22.08 -12.89
#